data_AF-A0A354NXB7-F1
#
_entry.id   AF-A0A354NXB7-F1
#
_cell.length_a   1.000
_cell.length_b   1.000
_cell.length_c   1.000
_cell.angle_alpha   90.00
_cell.angle_beta   90.00
_cell.angle_gamma   90.00
#
_symmetry.space_group_name_H-M   'P 1'
#
loop_
_entity.id
_entity.type
_entity.pdbx_description
1 polymer ?
#
loop_
_entity_poly.entity_id
_entity_poly.type
_entity_poly.pdbx_seq_one_letter_code
_entity_poly.pdbx_strand_id
1 'polypeptide(L)'
;VPIVANCTGDPLNTADSIKEELVAQVSGCVQWKRSVDYMMGTGVDSFIEIGPGRALSGMVKRINRRAVIANVADLESIMKLRRN
;
A
#
# COMPACT_ATOMS: atom_id res chain seq x y z
N VAL A 1 -4.12 13.09 -0.97
CA VAL A 1 -3.51 12.04 -0.11
C VAL A 1 -2.10 11.80 -0.59
N PRO A 2 -1.12 11.52 0.30
CA PRO A 2 0.25 11.24 -0.11
C PRO A 2 0.33 9.86 -0.81
N ILE A 3 1.20 9.73 -1.79
CA ILE A 3 1.52 8.45 -2.47
C ILE A 3 2.86 7.99 -1.94
N VAL A 4 2.98 6.75 -1.46
CA VAL A 4 4.27 6.20 -1.02
C VAL A 4 4.96 5.53 -2.21
N ALA A 5 6.18 5.96 -2.52
CA ALA A 5 6.96 5.48 -3.66
C ALA A 5 7.33 3.99 -3.55
N ASN A 6 7.50 3.34 -4.70
CA ASN A 6 7.96 1.95 -4.77
C ASN A 6 9.47 1.86 -4.61
N CYS A 7 10.24 2.74 -5.24
CA CYS A 7 11.69 2.70 -5.28
C CYS A 7 12.33 3.17 -3.97
N THR A 8 11.72 4.17 -3.31
CA THR A 8 12.28 4.77 -2.10
C THR A 8 11.51 4.41 -0.83
N GLY A 9 10.20 4.12 -0.92
CA GLY A 9 9.34 3.94 0.25
C GLY A 9 9.00 5.25 0.99
N ASP A 10 9.29 6.39 0.38
CA ASP A 10 9.07 7.72 0.94
C ASP A 10 7.81 8.37 0.31
N PRO A 11 7.19 9.39 0.94
CA PRO A 11 5.98 10.03 0.43
C PRO A 11 6.30 10.98 -0.75
N LEU A 12 5.50 10.87 -1.80
CA LEU A 12 5.48 11.74 -2.97
C LEU A 12 4.30 12.70 -2.87
N ASN A 13 4.58 13.99 -3.07
CA ASN A 13 3.63 15.07 -2.84
C ASN A 13 3.40 15.96 -4.08
N THR A 14 4.14 15.73 -5.18
CA THR A 14 4.03 16.51 -6.42
C THR A 14 3.87 15.61 -7.63
N ALA A 15 3.16 16.10 -8.65
CA ALA A 15 2.96 15.36 -9.89
C ALA A 15 4.28 15.01 -10.59
N ASP A 16 5.28 15.89 -10.54
CA ASP A 16 6.57 15.64 -11.20
C ASP A 16 7.37 14.56 -10.48
N SER A 17 7.39 14.55 -9.14
CA SER A 17 8.01 13.46 -8.37
C SER A 17 7.36 12.09 -8.64
N ILE A 18 6.05 12.07 -8.88
CA ILE A 18 5.32 10.84 -9.25
C ILE A 18 5.73 10.39 -10.66
N LYS A 19 5.86 11.29 -11.62
CA LYS A 19 6.32 10.93 -12.98
C LYS A 19 7.72 10.34 -12.97
N GLU A 20 8.64 10.95 -12.22
CA GLU A 20 10.01 10.46 -12.07
C GLU A 20 10.04 9.07 -11.44
N GLU A 21 9.27 8.85 -10.37
CA GLU A 21 9.12 7.55 -9.73
C GLU A 21 8.56 6.48 -10.69
N LEU A 22 7.54 6.83 -11.49
CA LEU A 22 6.93 5.90 -12.45
C LEU A 22 7.91 5.44 -13.53
N VAL A 23 8.87 6.29 -13.92
CA VAL A 23 9.95 5.93 -14.84
C VAL A 23 10.98 5.06 -14.13
N ALA A 24 11.44 5.49 -12.95
CA ALA A 24 12.48 4.79 -12.19
C ALA A 24 12.06 3.36 -11.80
N GLN A 25 10.79 3.15 -11.43
CA GLN A 25 10.29 1.85 -10.97
C GLN A 25 10.29 0.76 -12.05
N VAL A 26 10.37 1.12 -13.34
CA VAL A 26 10.34 0.13 -14.44
C VAL A 26 11.53 -0.82 -14.36
N SER A 27 12.70 -0.30 -13.97
CA SER A 27 13.93 -1.08 -13.75
C SER A 27 14.40 -1.07 -12.30
N GLY A 28 13.69 -0.35 -11.42
CA GLY A 28 13.96 -0.24 -10.00
C GLY A 28 13.42 -1.40 -9.16
N CYS A 29 14.03 -1.62 -7.99
CA CYS A 29 13.54 -2.59 -7.03
C CYS A 29 12.38 -2.00 -6.21
N VAL A 30 11.30 -2.78 -6.05
CA VAL A 30 10.16 -2.40 -5.20
C VAL A 30 10.53 -2.60 -3.72
N GLN A 31 10.67 -1.50 -2.99
CA GLN A 31 10.98 -1.43 -1.57
C GLN A 31 9.73 -1.62 -0.69
N TRP A 32 8.93 -2.66 -0.96
CA TRP A 32 7.62 -2.87 -0.34
C TRP A 32 7.64 -2.83 1.20
N LYS A 33 8.61 -3.52 1.82
CA LYS A 33 8.74 -3.53 3.28
C LYS A 33 8.96 -2.12 3.83
N ARG A 34 9.82 -1.33 3.17
CA ARG A 34 10.11 0.05 3.59
C ARG A 34 8.88 0.94 3.45
N SER A 35 8.11 0.80 2.36
CA SER A 35 6.86 1.54 2.18
C SER A 35 5.85 1.25 3.29
N VAL A 36 5.70 -0.03 3.68
CA VAL A 36 4.82 -0.45 4.79
C VAL A 36 5.33 0.03 6.14
N ASP A 37 6.63 -0.08 6.41
CA ASP A 37 7.24 0.40 7.65
C ASP A 37 7.06 1.93 7.79
N TYR A 38 7.24 2.69 6.70
CA TYR A 38 6.98 4.13 6.65
C TYR A 38 5.51 4.45 7.00
N MET A 39 4.55 3.80 6.34
CA MET A 39 3.13 4.02 6.60
C MET A 39 2.78 3.76 8.08
N MET A 40 3.28 2.66 8.66
CA MET A 40 3.08 2.35 10.08
C MET A 40 3.74 3.38 11.00
N GLY A 41 4.94 3.86 10.66
CA GLY A 41 5.63 4.91 11.38
C GLY A 41 4.85 6.24 11.40
N THR A 42 4.01 6.49 10.40
CA THR A 42 3.09 7.64 10.34
C THR A 42 1.75 7.41 11.04
N GLY A 43 1.57 6.26 11.70
CA GLY A 43 0.36 5.94 12.46
C GLY A 43 -0.70 5.14 11.70
N VAL A 44 -0.43 4.68 10.47
CA VAL A 44 -1.34 3.79 9.73
C VAL A 44 -1.33 2.40 10.35
N ASP A 45 -2.47 1.94 10.85
CA ASP A 45 -2.65 0.60 11.41
C ASP A 45 -3.56 -0.31 10.56
N SER A 46 -4.27 0.28 9.61
CA SER A 46 -5.33 -0.35 8.82
C SER A 46 -5.01 -0.24 7.33
N PHE A 47 -5.03 -1.38 6.63
CA PHE A 47 -4.68 -1.50 5.22
C PHE A 47 -5.84 -2.12 4.43
N ILE A 48 -6.12 -1.56 3.25
CA ILE A 48 -7.12 -2.09 2.32
C ILE A 48 -6.40 -2.50 1.04
N GLU A 49 -6.37 -3.81 0.73
CA GLU A 49 -5.88 -4.33 -0.54
C GLU A 49 -7.00 -4.28 -1.57
N ILE A 50 -6.83 -3.45 -2.59
CA ILE A 50 -7.78 -3.32 -3.70
C ILE A 50 -7.27 -4.17 -4.86
N GLY A 51 -8.06 -5.17 -5.27
CA GLY A 51 -7.73 -6.08 -6.36
C GLY A 51 -7.93 -7.55 -6.00
N PRO A 52 -7.80 -8.45 -6.99
CA PRO A 52 -7.98 -9.88 -6.80
C PRO A 52 -6.86 -10.50 -5.96
N GLY A 53 -7.18 -11.55 -5.21
CA GLY A 53 -6.21 -12.26 -4.36
C GLY A 53 -5.95 -11.54 -3.04
N ARG A 54 -4.91 -11.98 -2.32
CA ARG A 54 -4.56 -11.50 -0.97
C ARG A 54 -3.05 -11.37 -0.75
N ALA A 55 -2.32 -11.10 -1.83
CA ALA A 55 -0.86 -11.12 -1.82
C ALA A 55 -0.31 -9.99 -0.95
N LEU A 56 -0.81 -8.76 -1.14
CA LEU A 56 -0.36 -7.60 -0.37
C LEU A 56 -0.79 -7.73 1.09
N SER A 57 -2.02 -8.18 1.36
CA SER A 57 -2.51 -8.50 2.70
C SER A 57 -1.58 -9.47 3.43
N GLY A 58 -1.19 -10.55 2.76
CA GLY A 58 -0.26 -11.54 3.31
C GLY A 58 1.14 -10.98 3.56
N MET A 59 1.64 -10.10 2.70
CA MET A 59 2.92 -9.41 2.92
C MET A 59 2.85 -8.44 4.10
N VAL A 60 1.80 -7.63 4.21
CA VAL A 60 1.60 -6.71 5.34
C VAL A 60 1.48 -7.47 6.66
N LYS A 61 0.72 -8.58 6.73
CA LYS A 61 0.66 -9.43 7.94
C LYS A 61 2.01 -10.01 8.36
N ARG A 62 2.88 -10.33 7.40
CA ARG A 62 4.25 -10.82 7.67
C ARG A 62 5.14 -9.71 8.26
N ILE A 63 4.93 -8.47 7.85
CA ILE A 63 5.63 -7.29 8.39
C ILE A 63 5.07 -6.95 9.79
N ASN A 64 3.75 -6.91 9.95
CA ASN A 64 3.09 -6.62 11.22
C ASN A 64 1.80 -7.45 11.39
N ARG A 65 1.84 -8.40 12.32
CA ARG A 65 0.69 -9.29 12.61
C ARG A 65 -0.52 -8.56 13.16
N ARG A 66 -0.33 -7.40 13.80
CA ARG A 66 -1.38 -6.58 14.43
C ARG A 66 -2.10 -5.66 13.46
N ALA A 67 -1.60 -5.48 12.23
CA ALA A 67 -2.24 -4.63 11.23
C ALA A 67 -3.68 -5.11 10.95
N VAL A 68 -4.63 -4.19 10.91
CA VAL A 68 -6.00 -4.46 10.44
C VAL A 68 -5.95 -4.50 8.92
N ILE A 69 -6.56 -5.53 8.31
CA ILE A 69 -6.50 -5.70 6.85
C ILE A 69 -7.88 -6.07 6.31
N ALA A 70 -8.28 -5.36 5.26
CA ALA A 70 -9.40 -5.73 4.41
C ALA A 70 -8.92 -5.97 2.98
N ASN A 71 -9.55 -6.90 2.27
CA ASN A 71 -9.33 -7.10 0.84
C ASN A 71 -10.65 -6.85 0.10
N VAL A 72 -10.57 -6.06 -0.96
CA VAL A 72 -11.69 -5.61 -1.79
C VAL A 72 -11.41 -6.01 -3.22
N ALA A 73 -12.09 -7.05 -3.69
CA ALA A 73 -11.85 -7.69 -4.98
C ALA A 73 -13.09 -7.71 -5.90
N ASP A 74 -14.28 -7.47 -5.34
CA ASP A 74 -15.56 -7.61 -6.02
C ASP A 74 -16.64 -6.71 -5.38
N LEU A 75 -17.83 -6.68 -5.96
CA LEU A 75 -18.94 -5.88 -5.44
C LEU A 75 -19.37 -6.30 -4.03
N GLU A 76 -19.32 -7.60 -3.72
CA GLU A 76 -19.71 -8.10 -2.40
C GLU A 76 -18.77 -7.58 -1.30
N SER A 77 -17.47 -7.63 -1.53
CA SER A 77 -16.44 -7.10 -0.62
C SER A 77 -16.51 -5.58 -0.49
N ILE A 78 -16.84 -4.84 -1.56
CA ILE A 78 -17.13 -3.40 -1.48
C ILE A 78 -18.32 -3.14 -0.54
N MET A 79 -19.41 -3.89 -0.68
CA MET A 79 -20.62 -3.72 0.15
C MET A 79 -20.35 -4.03 1.64
N LYS A 80 -19.44 -4.95 1.94
CA LYS A 80 -19.00 -5.24 3.31
C LYS A 80 -18.18 -4.09 3.92
N LEU A 81 -17.42 -3.35 3.11
CA LEU A 81 -16.59 -2.23 3.58
C LEU A 81 -17.44 -1.03 4.08
N ARG A 82 -18.59 -0.77 3.46
CA ARG A 82 -19.48 0.38 3.77
C ARG A 82 -20.23 0.25 5.10
N ARG A 83 -20.17 -0.92 5.76
CA ARG A 83 -20.95 -1.25 6.97
C ARG A 83 -20.17 -1.11 8.29
N ASN A 84 -18.96 -0.56 8.27
CA ASN A 84 -18.19 -0.21 9.47
C ASN A 84 -18.21 1.30 9.70
#